data_AF-X0VAP4-F1
#
_entry.id   AF-X0VAP4-F1
#
_cell.length_a   1.000
_cell.length_b   1.000
_cell.length_c   1.000
_cell.angle_alpha   90.00
_cell.angle_beta   90.00
_cell.angle_gamma   90.00
#
_symmetry.space_group_name_H-M   'P 1'
#
loop_
_entity.id
_entity.type
_entity.pdbx_description
1 polymer ?
#
loop_
_entity_poly.entity_id
_entity_poly.type
_entity_poly.pdbx_seq_one_letter_code
_entity_poly.pdbx_strand_id
1 'polypeptide(L)'
;QKIYSDQYIPEAREAKPIKHYVKVDWQIPGCPADPKEINRILSALINDIEPQEITYPVCLECKAAGNPCFLKQGLPCLGPITRGGCNAICINNGIKCWGCRGLAKDANIEAMTDTLKSIGLNEQQIKKNYEVFWQEEKKLDKFFKGER
;
A
#
# COMPACT_ATOMS: atom_id res chain seq x y z
N GLN A 1 -26.41 -23.51 -4.57
CA GLN A 1 -27.56 -22.70 -4.10
C GLN A 1 -27.31 -21.26 -4.53
N LYS A 2 -28.17 -20.66 -5.38
CA LYS A 2 -28.08 -19.22 -5.68
C LYS A 2 -28.72 -18.48 -4.50
N ILE A 3 -27.95 -17.64 -3.81
CA ILE A 3 -28.41 -16.84 -2.66
C ILE A 3 -29.19 -15.59 -3.13
N TYR A 4 -28.89 -15.09 -4.33
CA TYR A 4 -29.50 -13.92 -4.92
C TYR A 4 -30.35 -14.29 -6.15
N SER A 5 -31.45 -13.56 -6.34
CA SER A 5 -32.27 -13.68 -7.55
C SER A 5 -31.53 -13.10 -8.75
N ASP A 6 -31.89 -13.52 -9.96
CA ASP A 6 -31.32 -12.95 -11.20
C ASP A 6 -31.70 -11.46 -11.41
N GLN A 7 -32.58 -10.92 -10.56
CA GLN A 7 -32.99 -9.51 -10.52
C GLN A 7 -32.26 -8.71 -9.43
N TYR A 8 -31.40 -9.34 -8.62
CA TYR A 8 -30.67 -8.65 -7.57
C TYR A 8 -29.57 -7.77 -8.18
N ILE A 9 -29.78 -6.47 -8.13
CA ILE A 9 -28.78 -5.46 -8.49
C ILE A 9 -28.18 -4.95 -7.18
N PRO A 10 -26.90 -5.22 -6.87
CA PRO A 10 -26.27 -4.66 -5.68
C PRO A 10 -26.15 -3.15 -5.81
N GLU A 11 -26.84 -2.42 -4.92
CA GLU A 11 -26.65 -0.98 -4.75
C GLU A 11 -25.35 -0.72 -3.97
N ALA A 12 -24.26 -0.47 -4.70
CA ALA A 12 -23.00 -0.04 -4.10
C ALA A 12 -22.91 1.48 -4.14
N ARG A 13 -22.71 2.10 -2.97
CA ARG A 13 -22.29 3.51 -2.88
C ARG A 13 -20.77 3.58 -3.04
N GLU A 14 -20.29 4.59 -3.74
CA GLU A 14 -18.86 4.88 -3.85
C GLU A 14 -18.26 5.10 -2.46
N ALA A 15 -17.22 4.35 -2.11
CA ALA A 15 -16.57 4.42 -0.82
C ALA A 15 -15.48 5.50 -0.83
N LYS A 16 -15.71 6.61 -0.15
CA LYS A 16 -14.73 7.69 -0.01
C LYS A 16 -13.99 7.62 1.32
N PRO A 17 -12.71 8.05 1.40
CA PRO A 17 -11.96 8.05 2.65
C PRO A 17 -12.54 9.07 3.65
N ILE A 18 -12.36 8.84 4.96
CA ILE A 18 -12.89 9.70 6.03
C ILE A 18 -12.49 11.18 5.85
N LYS A 19 -11.26 11.44 5.40
CA LYS A 19 -10.74 12.79 5.10
C LYS A 19 -11.56 13.57 4.07
N HIS A 20 -12.41 12.90 3.29
CA HIS A 20 -13.33 13.55 2.36
C HIS A 20 -14.49 14.25 3.08
N TYR A 21 -14.91 13.73 4.23
CA TYR A 21 -16.07 14.21 4.98
C TYR A 21 -15.70 15.11 6.15
N VAL A 22 -14.55 14.86 6.77
CA VAL A 22 -14.08 15.59 7.96
C VAL A 22 -12.58 15.86 7.87
N LYS A 23 -12.12 16.90 8.56
CA LYS A 23 -10.69 17.13 8.77
C LYS A 23 -10.14 15.98 9.62
N VAL A 24 -9.07 15.35 9.15
CA VAL A 24 -8.37 14.27 9.86
C VAL A 24 -6.98 14.78 10.21
N ASP A 25 -6.67 14.87 11.50
CA ASP A 25 -5.38 15.37 11.98
C ASP A 25 -4.27 14.32 11.87
N TRP A 26 -4.60 13.04 12.07
CA TRP A 26 -3.65 11.93 11.96
C TRP A 26 -4.32 10.65 11.44
N GLN A 27 -3.57 9.80 10.74
CA GLN A 27 -4.07 8.53 10.19
C GLN A 27 -3.09 7.38 10.42
N ILE A 28 -3.59 6.23 10.86
CA ILE A 28 -2.80 5.02 11.07
C ILE A 28 -2.90 4.14 9.82
N PRO A 29 -1.80 3.93 9.06
CA PRO A 29 -1.84 3.14 7.83
C PRO A 29 -1.92 1.63 8.12
N GLY A 30 -2.59 0.89 7.23
CA GLY A 30 -2.58 -0.58 7.21
C GLY A 30 -3.96 -1.21 7.06
N CYS A 31 -3.96 -2.46 6.57
CA CYS A 31 -5.15 -3.29 6.42
C CYS A 31 -4.86 -4.70 7.01
N PRO A 32 -4.94 -4.90 8.34
CA PRO A 32 -5.20 -3.90 9.38
C PRO A 32 -3.94 -3.11 9.79
N ALA A 33 -4.13 -2.08 10.64
CA ALA A 33 -3.03 -1.37 11.27
C ALA A 33 -2.29 -2.26 12.28
N ASP A 34 -0.99 -2.00 12.49
CA ASP A 34 -0.16 -2.78 13.43
C ASP A 34 -0.47 -2.41 14.89
N PRO A 35 -0.72 -3.39 15.80
CA PRO A 35 -1.03 -3.11 17.20
C PRO A 35 0.04 -2.33 17.95
N LYS A 36 1.34 -2.55 17.66
CA LYS A 36 2.43 -1.82 18.31
C LYS A 36 2.48 -0.39 17.83
N GLU A 37 2.23 -0.17 16.54
CA GLU A 37 2.10 1.17 15.96
C GLU A 37 0.93 1.94 16.60
N ILE A 38 -0.24 1.31 16.74
CA ILE A 38 -1.40 1.90 17.44
C ILE A 38 -1.01 2.33 18.86
N ASN A 39 -0.40 1.42 19.65
CA ASN A 39 0.01 1.73 21.01
C ASN A 39 1.00 2.89 21.07
N ARG A 40 2.02 2.90 20.18
CA ARG A 40 3.02 3.97 20.09
C ARG A 40 2.37 5.33 19.82
N ILE A 41 1.44 5.38 18.86
CA ILE A 41 0.77 6.62 18.47
C ILE A 41 -0.14 7.11 19.59
N LEU A 42 -0.95 6.23 20.17
CA LEU A 42 -1.82 6.58 21.29
C LEU A 42 -1.02 7.09 22.49
N SER A 43 0.07 6.42 22.86
CA SER A 43 0.95 6.89 23.92
C SER A 43 1.56 8.26 23.64
N ALA A 44 1.99 8.53 22.39
CA ALA A 44 2.50 9.85 22.02
C ALA A 44 1.42 10.94 22.15
N LEU A 45 0.23 10.69 21.60
CA LEU A 45 -0.89 11.63 21.62
C LEU A 45 -1.37 11.95 23.04
N ILE A 46 -1.42 10.96 23.94
CA ILE A 46 -1.81 11.16 25.36
C ILE A 46 -0.82 12.08 26.10
N ASN A 47 0.43 12.15 25.65
CA ASN A 47 1.47 12.97 26.26
C ASN A 47 1.72 14.28 25.48
N ASP A 48 0.79 14.70 24.62
CA ASP A 48 0.92 15.90 23.77
C ASP A 48 2.17 15.87 22.85
N ILE A 49 2.64 14.68 22.48
CA ILE A 49 3.76 14.49 21.55
C ILE A 49 3.21 14.15 20.17
N GLU A 50 3.61 14.91 19.15
CA GLU A 50 3.24 14.62 17.77
C GLU A 50 3.89 13.30 17.30
N PRO A 51 3.09 12.28 16.92
CA PRO A 51 3.63 10.99 16.52
C PRO A 51 4.41 11.10 15.20
N GLN A 52 5.65 10.62 15.23
CA GLN A 52 6.45 10.53 14.01
C GLN A 52 5.84 9.53 13.03
N GLU A 53 5.64 9.98 11.79
CA GLU A 53 5.24 9.13 10.68
C GLU A 53 6.40 8.27 10.19
N ILE A 54 6.09 7.04 9.79
CA ILE A 54 7.06 6.17 9.12
C ILE A 54 7.14 6.59 7.65
N THR A 55 8.29 7.11 7.24
CA THR A 55 8.50 7.66 5.90
C THR A 55 9.24 6.69 4.96
N TYR A 56 10.03 5.78 5.52
CA TYR A 56 10.83 4.82 4.77
C TYR A 56 9.96 3.70 4.15
N PRO A 57 10.43 3.01 3.10
CA PRO A 57 9.67 1.94 2.47
C PRO A 57 9.83 0.59 3.18
N VAL A 58 8.88 -0.33 3.00
CA VAL A 58 8.95 -1.72 3.51
C VAL A 58 10.25 -2.43 3.08
N CYS A 59 10.83 -2.05 1.94
CA CYS A 59 12.10 -2.58 1.47
C CYS A 59 13.25 -2.44 2.48
N LEU A 60 13.26 -1.40 3.32
CA LEU A 60 14.27 -1.23 4.37
C LEU A 60 14.15 -2.35 5.43
N GLU A 61 12.95 -2.57 5.94
CA GLU A 61 12.65 -3.64 6.92
C GLU A 61 12.90 -5.03 6.33
N CYS A 62 12.49 -5.23 5.07
CA CYS A 62 12.67 -6.49 4.35
C CYS A 62 14.14 -6.87 4.21
N LYS A 63 15.02 -5.90 3.92
CA LYS A 63 16.46 -6.11 3.86
C LYS A 63 17.06 -6.37 5.24
N ALA A 64 16.63 -5.64 6.26
CA ALA A 64 17.07 -5.85 7.64
C ALA A 64 16.69 -7.23 8.17
N ALA A 65 15.54 -7.77 7.75
CA ALA A 65 15.09 -9.12 8.06
C ALA A 65 15.81 -10.23 7.26
N GLY A 66 16.67 -9.89 6.29
CA GLY A 66 17.42 -10.87 5.51
C GLY A 66 16.58 -11.65 4.49
N ASN A 67 15.40 -11.14 4.12
CA ASN A 67 14.51 -11.86 3.21
C ASN A 67 15.08 -11.96 1.78
N PRO A 68 14.83 -13.07 1.05
CA PRO A 68 15.12 -13.15 -0.36
C PRO A 68 14.28 -12.13 -1.15
N CYS A 69 14.89 -11.52 -2.16
CA CYS A 69 14.24 -10.47 -2.93
C CYS A 69 13.33 -11.06 -4.02
N PHE A 70 12.01 -10.94 -3.84
CA PHE A 70 11.00 -11.34 -4.81
C PHE A 70 11.21 -10.70 -6.20
N LEU A 71 11.60 -9.42 -6.26
CA LEU A 71 11.87 -8.75 -7.54
C LEU A 71 13.04 -9.42 -8.30
N LYS A 72 14.08 -9.86 -7.60
CA LYS A 72 15.19 -10.60 -8.22
C LYS A 72 14.80 -12.01 -8.67
N GLN A 73 13.71 -12.55 -8.13
CA GLN A 73 13.14 -13.85 -8.53
C GLN A 73 12.12 -13.71 -9.67
N GLY A 74 11.95 -12.50 -10.24
CA GLY A 74 10.96 -12.24 -11.28
C GLY A 74 9.52 -12.15 -10.76
N LEU A 75 9.33 -12.01 -9.45
CA LEU A 75 8.01 -11.92 -8.82
C LEU A 75 7.69 -10.45 -8.50
N PRO A 76 6.47 -9.97 -8.82
CA PRO A 76 6.10 -8.59 -8.54
C PRO A 76 6.08 -8.36 -7.03
N CYS A 77 6.61 -7.23 -6.56
CA CYS A 77 6.58 -6.85 -5.14
C CYS A 77 6.59 -5.33 -5.00
N LEU A 78 5.62 -4.78 -4.28
CA LEU A 78 5.44 -3.33 -4.15
C LEU A 78 6.20 -2.72 -2.96
N GLY A 79 7.00 -3.53 -2.27
CA GLY A 79 7.74 -3.13 -1.06
C GLY A 79 8.63 -1.89 -1.22
N PRO A 80 9.30 -1.64 -2.36
CA PRO A 80 10.12 -0.43 -2.56
C PRO A 80 9.36 0.89 -2.50
N ILE A 81 8.07 0.90 -2.84
CA ILE A 81 7.24 2.11 -2.88
C ILE A 81 6.12 2.12 -1.84
N THR A 82 6.03 1.08 -1.00
CA THR A 82 5.04 0.97 0.07
C THR A 82 5.61 1.46 1.39
N ARG A 83 4.84 2.24 2.15
CA ARG A 83 5.23 2.73 3.48
C ARG A 83 5.56 1.59 4.45
N GLY A 84 6.70 1.70 5.14
CA GLY A 84 7.14 0.76 6.17
C GLY A 84 6.28 0.77 7.43
N GLY A 85 6.66 -0.06 8.41
CA GLY A 85 6.05 -0.18 9.74
C GLY A 85 5.34 -1.52 9.99
N CYS A 86 5.24 -2.39 9.00
CA CYS A 86 4.70 -3.75 9.18
C CYS A 86 5.77 -4.83 9.36
N ASN A 87 7.04 -4.45 9.53
CA ASN A 87 8.18 -5.36 9.66
C ASN A 87 8.27 -6.37 8.51
N ALA A 88 7.90 -5.96 7.30
CA ALA A 88 7.85 -6.82 6.12
C ALA A 88 7.07 -8.14 6.32
N ILE A 89 6.00 -8.15 7.14
CA ILE A 89 5.26 -9.37 7.55
C ILE A 89 4.87 -10.28 6.38
N CYS A 90 4.44 -9.72 5.25
CA CYS A 90 4.10 -10.51 4.07
C CYS A 90 5.31 -11.29 3.54
N ILE A 91 6.46 -10.62 3.39
CA ILE A 91 7.67 -11.20 2.80
C ILE A 91 8.28 -12.23 3.75
N ASN A 92 8.25 -11.97 5.07
CA ASN A 92 8.68 -12.94 6.09
C ASN A 92 7.89 -14.26 6.00
N ASN A 93 6.66 -14.22 5.46
CA ASN A 93 5.79 -15.38 5.28
C ASN A 93 5.73 -15.86 3.82
N GLY A 94 6.71 -15.50 2.99
CA GLY A 94 6.86 -16.05 1.64
C GLY A 94 5.88 -15.48 0.60
N ILE A 95 5.26 -14.32 0.86
CA ILE A 95 4.41 -13.64 -0.13
C ILE A 95 4.88 -12.22 -0.41
N LYS A 96 4.60 -11.72 -1.62
CA LYS A 96 4.96 -10.36 -2.03
C LYS A 96 4.30 -9.28 -1.16
N CYS A 97 4.92 -8.10 -1.13
CA CYS A 97 4.26 -6.91 -0.60
C CYS A 97 3.15 -6.43 -1.55
N TRP A 98 1.97 -6.17 -0.98
CA TRP A 98 0.79 -5.75 -1.73
C TRP A 98 0.53 -4.24 -1.75
N GLY A 99 1.20 -3.44 -0.92
CA GLY A 99 0.94 -2.00 -0.88
C GLY A 99 -0.11 -1.52 0.13
N CYS A 100 -0.56 -2.36 1.05
CA CYS A 100 -1.68 -2.05 1.97
C CYS A 100 -1.48 -0.85 2.90
N ARG A 101 -0.24 -0.40 3.10
CA ARG A 101 0.10 0.76 3.95
C ARG A 101 0.15 2.08 3.17
N GLY A 102 -0.20 2.08 1.89
CA GLY A 102 -0.10 3.24 1.02
C GLY A 102 1.31 3.51 0.53
N LEU A 103 1.47 4.56 -0.27
CA LEU A 103 2.76 4.97 -0.80
C LEU A 103 3.69 5.49 0.31
N ALA A 104 4.97 5.14 0.20
CA ALA A 104 6.04 5.80 0.95
C ALA A 104 6.15 7.27 0.54
N LYS A 105 6.71 8.12 1.41
CA LYS A 105 6.80 9.58 1.18
C LYS A 105 7.46 9.90 -0.16
N ASP A 106 8.60 9.26 -0.40
CA ASP A 106 9.45 9.45 -1.58
C ASP A 106 9.32 8.28 -2.58
N ALA A 107 8.11 7.71 -2.68
CA ALA A 107 7.82 6.62 -3.60
C ALA A 107 8.07 7.02 -5.07
N ASN A 108 9.00 6.31 -5.73
CA ASN A 108 9.29 6.46 -7.15
C ASN A 108 8.50 5.43 -7.99
N ILE A 109 7.33 5.84 -8.48
CA ILE A 109 6.40 4.99 -9.24
C ILE A 109 6.98 4.62 -10.62
N GLU A 110 7.71 5.54 -11.26
CA GLU A 110 8.31 5.32 -12.58
C GLU A 110 9.36 4.21 -12.51
N ALA A 111 10.35 4.36 -11.63
CA ALA A 111 11.40 3.36 -11.44
C ALA A 111 10.83 2.00 -10.99
N MET A 112 9.77 2.01 -10.16
CA MET A 112 9.08 0.77 -9.78
C MET A 112 8.41 0.12 -10.99
N THR A 113 7.74 0.90 -11.83
CA THR A 113 7.04 0.40 -13.02
C THR A 113 8.03 -0.17 -14.03
N ASP A 114 9.16 0.48 -14.26
CA ASP A 114 10.22 -0.03 -15.14
C ASP A 114 10.84 -1.32 -14.59
N THR A 115 11.02 -1.40 -13.27
CA THR A 115 11.44 -2.64 -12.61
C THR A 115 10.43 -3.76 -12.87
N LEU A 116 9.13 -3.50 -12.75
CA LEU A 116 8.09 -4.50 -13.02
C LEU A 116 8.04 -4.93 -14.50
N LYS A 117 8.27 -3.99 -15.43
CA LYS A 117 8.42 -4.32 -16.86
C LYS A 117 9.64 -5.21 -17.11
N SER A 118 10.77 -4.92 -16.44
CA SER A 118 12.02 -5.67 -16.61
C SER A 118 11.92 -7.13 -16.18
N ILE A 119 11.03 -7.44 -15.23
CA ILE A 119 10.73 -8.82 -14.81
C ILE A 119 9.64 -9.49 -15.66
N GLY A 120 9.16 -8.83 -16.72
CA GLY A 120 8.26 -9.41 -17.71
C GLY A 120 6.77 -9.13 -17.50
N LEU A 121 6.38 -8.22 -16.59
CA LEU A 121 4.97 -7.84 -16.48
C LEU A 121 4.57 -6.87 -17.59
N ASN A 122 3.37 -7.09 -18.13
CA ASN A 122 2.73 -6.13 -19.02
C ASN A 122 2.04 -5.00 -18.23
N GLU A 123 1.70 -3.92 -18.91
CA GLU A 123 1.11 -2.73 -18.28
C GLU A 123 -0.21 -3.02 -17.55
N GLN A 124 -1.07 -3.90 -18.11
CA GLN A 124 -2.32 -4.28 -17.47
C GLN A 124 -2.10 -5.05 -16.16
N GLN A 125 -1.10 -5.94 -16.11
CA GLN A 125 -0.71 -6.66 -14.90
C GLN A 125 -0.13 -5.73 -13.85
N ILE A 126 0.68 -4.75 -14.26
CA ILE A 126 1.23 -3.73 -13.36
C ILE A 126 0.09 -2.92 -12.75
N LYS A 127 -0.82 -2.42 -13.59
CA LYS A 127 -1.99 -1.66 -13.15
C LYS A 127 -2.83 -2.44 -12.14
N LYS A 128 -3.13 -3.71 -12.43
CA LYS A 128 -3.85 -4.60 -11.50
C LYS A 128 -3.14 -4.78 -10.16
N ASN A 129 -1.82 -4.82 -10.12
CA ASN A 129 -1.08 -4.90 -8.85
C ASN A 129 -1.23 -3.63 -8.02
N TYR A 130 -1.21 -2.45 -8.66
CA TYR A 130 -1.38 -1.16 -7.98
C TYR A 130 -2.83 -0.92 -7.52
N GLU A 131 -3.81 -1.29 -8.34
CA GLU A 131 -5.24 -1.04 -8.08
C GLU A 131 -5.76 -1.79 -6.83
N VAL A 132 -5.08 -2.84 -6.35
CA VAL A 132 -5.50 -3.57 -5.13
C VAL A 132 -5.65 -2.64 -3.92
N PHE A 133 -4.73 -1.69 -3.74
CA PHE A 133 -4.76 -0.76 -2.60
C PHE A 133 -4.70 0.71 -2.99
N TRP A 134 -4.40 1.03 -4.25
CA TRP A 134 -4.13 2.41 -4.69
C TRP A 134 -5.02 2.86 -5.85
N GLN A 135 -6.23 2.31 -5.96
CA GLN A 135 -7.18 2.64 -7.03
C GLN A 135 -7.48 4.15 -7.14
N GLU A 136 -7.60 4.86 -6.01
CA GLU A 136 -7.88 6.31 -5.97
C GLU A 136 -6.63 7.17 -5.75
N GLU A 137 -5.44 6.59 -5.85
CA GLU A 137 -4.20 7.32 -5.60
C GLU A 137 -3.88 8.25 -6.77
N LYS A 138 -4.00 9.56 -6.53
CA LYS A 138 -3.81 10.61 -7.54
C LYS A 138 -2.47 10.52 -8.25
N LYS A 139 -1.40 10.12 -7.54
CA LYS A 139 -0.08 9.97 -8.17
C LYS A 139 -0.07 8.88 -9.25
N LEU A 140 -0.80 7.79 -9.04
CA LEU A 140 -0.90 6.70 -10.01
C LEU A 140 -1.85 7.04 -11.15
N ASP A 141 -2.97 7.69 -10.85
CA ASP A 141 -3.92 8.15 -11.87
C ASP A 141 -3.24 9.08 -12.89
N LYS A 142 -2.48 10.07 -12.39
CA LYS A 142 -1.65 10.96 -13.24
C LYS A 142 -0.62 10.20 -14.07
N PHE A 143 0.08 9.25 -13.43
CA PHE A 143 1.09 8.43 -14.10
C PHE A 143 0.51 7.64 -15.28
N PHE A 144 -0.62 6.96 -15.11
CA PHE A 144 -1.26 6.18 -16.19
C PHE A 144 -1.98 7.04 -17.23
N LYS A 145 -2.36 8.28 -16.90
CA LYS A 145 -2.89 9.26 -17.87
C LYS A 145 -1.81 9.96 -18.68
N GLY A 146 -0.53 9.77 -18.34
CA GLY A 146 0.59 10.43 -19.01
C GLY A 146 0.75 11.91 -18.65
N GLU A 147 0.01 12.38 -17.64
CA GLU A 147 0.07 13.74 -17.11
C GLU A 147 1.21 13.81 -16.09
N ARG A 148 2.38 14.32 -16.53
CA ARG A 148 3.58 14.44 -15.69
C ARG A 148 3.49 15.63 -14.73
#